data_AF-A0A327YIE0-F1
#
_entry.id   AF-A0A327YIE0-F1
#
_cell.length_a   1.000
_cell.length_b   1.000
_cell.length_c   1.000
_cell.angle_alpha   90.00
_cell.angle_beta   90.00
_cell.angle_gamma   90.00
#
_symmetry.space_group_name_H-M   'P 1'
#
loop_
_entity.id
_entity.type
_entity.pdbx_description
1 polymer ?
#
loop_
_entity_poly.entity_id
_entity_poly.type
_entity_poly.pdbx_seq_one_letter_code
_entity_poly.pdbx_strand_id
1 'polypeptide(L)'
;MRNDFELKKFNEELNNSFNDQTFGFRDNYIISKIEKSISFTVFIRKEKIGLKYPFKNINQDKIDALTTLISEIHSDFKHKKYKTSPYNNYSIWELNTEELKNNEIIDLIKKIKMHFL
;
A
#
# COMPACT_ATOMS: atom_id res chain seq x y z
N MET A 1 -11.74 7.73 13.00
CA MET A 1 -10.75 6.63 12.96
C MET A 1 -11.49 5.32 12.70
N ARG A 2 -11.09 4.52 11.69
CA ARG A 2 -11.81 3.29 11.31
C ARG A 2 -11.67 2.20 12.38
N ASN A 3 -12.74 1.51 12.74
CA ASN A 3 -12.73 0.29 13.55
C ASN A 3 -12.72 -0.99 12.67
N ASP A 4 -12.66 -2.18 13.29
CA ASP A 4 -12.54 -3.45 12.57
C ASP A 4 -13.75 -3.73 11.66
N PHE A 5 -14.96 -3.34 12.10
CA PHE A 5 -16.18 -3.48 11.32
C PHE A 5 -16.20 -2.54 10.11
N GLU A 6 -15.79 -1.28 10.30
CA GLU A 6 -15.64 -0.31 9.21
C GLU A 6 -14.58 -0.75 8.19
N LEU A 7 -13.49 -1.36 8.64
CA LEU A 7 -12.45 -1.89 7.75
C LEU A 7 -12.94 -3.10 6.95
N LYS A 8 -13.77 -3.98 7.56
CA LYS A 8 -14.39 -5.10 6.84
C LYS A 8 -15.36 -4.61 5.76
N LYS A 9 -16.21 -3.64 6.07
CA LYS A 9 -17.09 -3.00 5.07
C LYS A 9 -16.28 -2.36 3.94
N PHE A 10 -15.19 -1.66 4.29
CA PHE A 10 -14.33 -1.07 3.29
C PHE A 10 -13.65 -2.12 2.39
N ASN A 11 -13.34 -3.32 2.91
CA ASN A 11 -12.86 -4.43 2.09
C ASN A 11 -13.89 -4.88 1.04
N GLU A 12 -15.17 -4.95 1.42
CA GLU A 12 -16.26 -5.26 0.50
C GLU A 12 -16.39 -4.18 -0.59
N GLU A 13 -16.34 -2.89 -0.19
CA GLU A 13 -16.33 -1.74 -1.12
C GLU A 13 -15.17 -1.81 -2.13
N LEU A 14 -13.96 -2.16 -1.67
CA LEU A 14 -12.80 -2.33 -2.55
C LEU A 14 -13.01 -3.46 -3.56
N ASN A 15 -13.49 -4.63 -3.13
CA ASN A 15 -13.73 -5.75 -4.04
C ASN A 15 -14.85 -5.44 -5.06
N ASN A 16 -15.81 -4.57 -4.73
CA ASN A 16 -16.80 -4.07 -5.69
C ASN A 16 -16.26 -2.99 -6.63
N SER A 17 -15.18 -2.30 -6.24
CA SER A 17 -14.59 -1.20 -7.02
C SER A 17 -13.52 -1.65 -8.01
N PHE A 18 -12.98 -2.87 -7.85
CA PHE A 18 -11.88 -3.39 -8.66
C PHE A 18 -12.21 -4.78 -9.21
N ASN A 19 -12.63 -4.84 -10.48
CA ASN A 19 -12.99 -6.09 -11.14
C ASN A 19 -11.78 -6.99 -11.50
N ASP A 20 -10.58 -6.40 -11.55
CA ASP A 20 -9.34 -7.06 -11.97
C ASP A 20 -8.44 -7.45 -10.79
N GLN A 21 -8.90 -7.25 -9.55
CA GLN A 21 -8.07 -7.44 -8.36
C GLN A 21 -8.90 -7.81 -7.13
N THR A 22 -8.49 -8.86 -6.44
CA THR A 22 -9.11 -9.25 -5.16
C THR A 22 -8.34 -8.67 -3.99
N PHE A 23 -9.06 -8.11 -3.03
CA PHE A 23 -8.52 -7.61 -1.78
C PHE A 23 -8.89 -8.58 -0.64
N GLY A 24 -7.90 -9.25 -0.06
CA GLY A 24 -8.09 -10.12 1.10
C GLY A 24 -8.17 -9.32 2.40
N PHE A 25 -8.89 -9.85 3.38
CA PHE A 25 -8.94 -9.31 4.75
C PHE A 25 -8.33 -10.33 5.72
N ARG A 26 -7.32 -9.94 6.49
CA ARG A 26 -6.62 -10.78 7.48
C ARG A 26 -6.23 -9.94 8.68
N ASP A 27 -6.40 -10.47 9.90
CA ASP A 27 -5.92 -9.87 11.16
C ASP A 27 -6.05 -8.34 11.23
N ASN A 28 -7.23 -7.81 10.87
CA ASN A 28 -7.55 -6.38 10.85
C ASN A 28 -6.73 -5.52 9.89
N TYR A 29 -6.30 -6.08 8.76
CA TYR A 29 -5.80 -5.36 7.61
C TYR A 29 -6.32 -5.93 6.30
N ILE A 30 -6.46 -5.06 5.31
CA ILE A 30 -6.75 -5.42 3.93
C ILE A 30 -5.42 -5.57 3.20
N ILE A 31 -5.31 -6.56 2.32
CA ILE A 31 -4.08 -6.81 1.56
C ILE A 31 -4.40 -7.21 0.13
N SER A 32 -3.61 -6.69 -0.81
CA SER A 32 -3.63 -7.17 -2.19
C SER A 32 -2.29 -6.94 -2.86
N LYS A 33 -1.99 -7.75 -3.88
CA LYS A 33 -0.81 -7.57 -4.73
C LYS A 33 -1.21 -6.74 -5.95
N ILE A 34 -0.43 -5.70 -6.25
CA ILE A 34 -0.52 -4.96 -7.51
C ILE A 34 0.64 -5.44 -8.38
N GLU A 35 0.34 -6.23 -9.41
CA GLU A 35 1.30 -6.77 -10.36
C GLU A 35 1.31 -5.89 -11.62
N LYS A 36 2.39 -5.10 -11.77
CA LYS A 36 2.69 -4.29 -12.96
C LYS A 36 4.21 -4.25 -13.18
N SER A 37 4.72 -3.28 -13.95
CA SER A 37 6.15 -3.08 -14.25
C SER A 37 7.00 -3.03 -12.97
N ILE A 38 6.42 -2.54 -11.87
CA ILE A 38 6.95 -2.72 -10.52
C ILE A 38 5.87 -3.33 -9.64
N SER A 39 6.14 -4.53 -9.11
CA SER A 39 5.22 -5.21 -8.20
C SER A 39 5.29 -4.65 -6.78
N PHE A 40 4.13 -4.36 -6.20
CA PHE A 40 3.99 -4.02 -4.79
C PHE A 40 2.90 -4.86 -4.12
N THR A 41 3.02 -5.04 -2.81
CA THR A 41 1.90 -5.45 -1.96
C THR A 41 1.31 -4.21 -1.30
N VAL A 42 0.05 -3.92 -1.59
CA VAL A 42 -0.73 -2.90 -0.88
C VAL A 42 -1.30 -3.53 0.37
N PHE A 43 -1.15 -2.85 1.51
CA PHE A 43 -1.88 -3.18 2.72
C PHE A 43 -2.56 -1.94 3.29
N ILE A 44 -3.75 -2.11 3.85
CA ILE A 44 -4.55 -1.03 4.42
C ILE A 44 -4.92 -1.43 5.85
N ARG A 45 -4.55 -0.56 6.79
CA ARG A 45 -4.90 -0.64 8.21
C ARG A 45 -5.83 0.53 8.54
N LYS A 46 -6.34 0.57 9.77
CA LYS A 46 -7.25 1.61 10.28
C LYS A 46 -6.87 3.04 9.91
N GLU A 47 -5.57 3.33 9.98
CA GLU A 47 -5.00 4.68 9.88
C GLU A 47 -3.99 4.82 8.75
N LYS A 48 -3.67 3.75 8.02
CA LYS A 48 -2.55 3.77 7.08
C LYS A 48 -2.82 2.91 5.86
N ILE A 49 -2.34 3.38 4.73
CA ILE A 49 -2.07 2.56 3.55
C ILE A 49 -0.55 2.42 3.38
N GLY A 50 -0.09 1.25 2.97
CA GLY A 50 1.31 1.06 2.70
C GLY A 50 1.59 0.20 1.48
N LEU A 51 2.71 0.50 0.85
CA LEU A 51 3.26 -0.17 -0.32
C LEU A 51 4.52 -0.92 0.09
N LYS A 52 4.45 -2.24 0.16
CA LYS A 52 5.60 -3.09 0.45
C LYS A 52 6.24 -3.56 -0.86
N TYR A 53 7.53 -3.29 -1.01
CA TYR A 53 8.31 -3.84 -2.11
C TYR A 53 8.65 -5.32 -1.83
N PRO A 54 8.56 -6.22 -2.82
CA PRO A 54 8.66 -7.67 -2.60
C PRO A 54 10.08 -8.13 -2.24
N PHE A 55 11.12 -7.41 -2.66
CA PHE A 55 12.50 -7.81 -2.42
C PHE A 55 13.03 -7.23 -1.10
N LYS A 56 13.80 -8.05 -0.39
CA LYS A 56 14.49 -7.69 0.85
C LYS A 56 15.83 -7.05 0.54
N ASN A 57 16.34 -6.25 1.48
CA ASN A 57 17.70 -5.72 1.49
C ASN A 57 18.10 -4.98 0.20
N ILE A 58 17.18 -4.22 -0.38
CA ILE A 58 17.50 -3.35 -1.52
C ILE A 58 18.47 -2.25 -1.10
N ASN A 59 19.35 -1.87 -2.02
CA ASN A 59 20.33 -0.79 -1.81
C ASN A 59 19.66 0.59 -1.77
N GLN A 60 20.43 1.61 -1.37
CA GLN A 60 19.90 2.97 -1.21
C GLN A 60 19.45 3.57 -2.55
N ASP A 61 20.22 3.40 -3.63
CA ASP A 61 19.85 3.91 -4.95
C ASP A 61 18.48 3.42 -5.43
N LYS A 62 18.17 2.14 -5.17
CA LYS A 62 16.85 1.57 -5.50
C LYS A 62 15.76 2.15 -4.60
N ILE A 63 16.05 2.40 -3.32
CA ILE A 63 15.11 3.05 -2.40
C ILE A 63 14.80 4.47 -2.89
N ASP A 64 15.81 5.23 -3.29
CA ASP A 64 15.66 6.63 -3.72
C ASP A 64 14.86 6.73 -5.03
N ALA A 65 15.16 5.83 -5.99
CA ALA A 65 14.39 5.74 -7.23
C ALA A 65 12.92 5.36 -6.99
N LEU A 66 12.66 4.35 -6.13
CA LEU A 66 11.29 3.96 -5.80
C LEU A 66 10.56 5.06 -5.00
N THR A 67 11.26 5.78 -4.13
CA THR A 67 10.69 6.89 -3.38
C THR A 67 10.25 8.00 -4.32
N THR A 68 11.09 8.35 -5.29
CA THR A 68 10.74 9.35 -6.32
C THR A 68 9.47 8.96 -7.07
N LEU A 69 9.40 7.71 -7.55
CA LEU A 69 8.22 7.19 -8.26
C LEU A 69 6.95 7.18 -7.38
N ILE A 70 7.08 6.85 -6.10
CA ILE A 70 5.94 6.82 -5.17
C ILE A 70 5.48 8.25 -4.82
N SER A 71 6.41 9.21 -4.72
CA SER A 71 6.08 10.61 -4.46
C SER A 71 5.30 11.26 -5.60
N GLU A 72 5.45 10.78 -6.84
CA GLU A 72 4.63 11.20 -7.99
C GLU A 72 3.17 10.72 -7.86
N ILE A 73 2.92 9.60 -7.18
CA ILE A 73 1.56 9.14 -6.85
C ILE A 73 0.97 10.01 -5.72
N HIS A 74 1.73 10.17 -4.64
CA HIS A 74 1.37 11.00 -3.49
C HIS A 74 2.62 11.36 -2.69
N SER A 75 2.87 12.66 -2.49
CA SER A 75 4.10 13.17 -1.85
C SER A 75 4.32 12.67 -0.42
N ASP A 76 3.24 12.44 0.31
CA ASP A 76 3.31 12.19 1.75
C ASP A 76 3.63 10.74 2.14
N PHE A 77 3.86 9.85 1.16
CA PHE A 77 4.38 8.52 1.44
C PHE A 77 5.78 8.59 2.05
N LYS A 78 5.93 8.02 3.25
CA LYS A 78 7.21 7.96 3.97
C LYS A 78 7.80 6.56 3.90
N HIS A 79 9.05 6.47 3.47
CA HIS A 79 9.79 5.19 3.46
C HIS A 79 10.18 4.77 4.88
N LYS A 80 10.07 3.46 5.14
CA LYS A 80 10.54 2.79 6.35
C LYS A 80 11.16 1.44 6.00
N LYS A 81 12.19 1.07 6.75
CA LYS A 81 12.79 -0.28 6.71
C LYS A 81 12.17 -1.13 7.83
N TYR A 82 11.54 -2.23 7.45
CA TYR A 82 10.95 -3.18 8.39
C TYR A 82 11.82 -4.44 8.50
N LYS A 83 12.39 -4.66 9.69
CA LYS A 83 13.18 -5.84 10.03
C LYS A 83 12.28 -7.02 10.36
N THR A 84 12.36 -8.09 9.58
CA THR A 84 11.78 -9.40 9.98
C THR A 84 12.81 -10.29 10.65
N SER A 85 14.10 -10.05 10.39
CA SER A 85 15.23 -10.66 11.09
C SER A 85 16.45 -9.73 10.95
N PRO A 86 17.59 -9.99 11.62
CA PRO A 86 18.79 -9.16 11.51
C PRO A 86 19.28 -8.94 10.07
N TYR A 87 19.06 -9.93 9.21
CA TYR A 87 19.52 -9.93 7.81
C TYR A 87 18.40 -9.72 6.80
N ASN A 88 17.17 -9.45 7.22
CA ASN A 88 16.02 -9.32 6.33
C ASN A 88 15.26 -8.03 6.61
N ASN A 89 15.47 -7.05 5.74
CA ASN A 89 14.81 -5.75 5.78
C ASN A 89 13.90 -5.60 4.56
N TYR A 90 12.62 -5.33 4.76
CA TYR A 90 11.72 -4.92 3.69
C TYR A 90 11.66 -3.39 3.63
N SER A 91 11.55 -2.86 2.41
CA SER A 91 11.22 -1.46 2.18
C SER A 91 9.72 -1.31 2.04
N ILE A 92 9.15 -0.40 2.84
CA ILE A 92 7.73 -0.11 2.88
C ILE A 92 7.55 1.41 2.84
N TRP A 93 6.64 1.90 2.01
CA TRP A 93 6.22 3.29 1.98
C TRP A 93 4.83 3.40 2.58
N GLU A 94 4.65 4.25 3.58
CA GLU A 94 3.37 4.40 4.29
C GLU A 94 2.83 5.82 4.19
N LEU A 95 1.51 5.92 4.04
CA LEU A 95 0.75 7.16 4.09
C LEU A 95 -0.31 7.03 5.19
N ASN A 96 -0.44 8.08 6.01
CA ASN A 96 -1.52 8.16 7.00
C ASN A 96 -2.84 8.50 6.30
N THR A 97 -3.92 7.82 6.68
CA THR A 97 -5.24 7.90 6.05
C THR A 97 -6.36 8.17 7.06
N GLU A 98 -6.03 8.69 8.25
CA GLU A 98 -6.99 9.03 9.30
C GLU A 98 -8.01 10.07 8.84
N GLU A 99 -7.56 11.03 8.04
CA GLU A 99 -8.37 12.13 7.50
C GLU A 99 -8.97 11.81 6.12
N LEU A 100 -8.54 10.71 5.49
CA LEU A 100 -9.00 10.33 4.15
C LEU A 100 -10.30 9.51 4.20
N LYS A 101 -11.25 9.87 3.34
CA LYS A 101 -12.47 9.11 3.09
C LYS A 101 -12.18 7.84 2.27
N ASN A 102 -13.09 6.87 2.31
CA ASN A 102 -12.93 5.59 1.59
C ASN A 102 -12.75 5.77 0.07
N ASN A 103 -13.50 6.68 -0.54
CA ASN A 103 -13.38 6.98 -1.97
C ASN A 103 -12.01 7.57 -2.33
N GLU A 104 -11.44 8.42 -1.47
CA GLU A 104 -10.09 8.98 -1.67
C GLU A 104 -9.02 7.88 -1.62
N ILE A 105 -9.18 6.91 -0.72
CA ILE A 105 -8.29 5.73 -0.65
C ILE A 105 -8.46 4.84 -1.89
N ILE A 106 -9.69 4.63 -2.37
CA ILE A 106 -9.96 3.87 -3.60
C ILE A 106 -9.26 4.56 -4.79
N ASP A 107 -9.40 5.87 -4.93
CA ASP A 107 -8.79 6.63 -6.02
C ASP A 107 -7.27 6.65 -5.91
N LEU A 108 -6.72 6.70 -4.69
CA LEU A 108 -5.28 6.50 -4.46
C LEU A 108 -4.81 5.13 -4.97
N ILE A 109 -5.54 4.06 -4.69
CA ILE A 109 -5.20 2.71 -5.19
C ILE A 109 -5.29 2.67 -6.72
N LYS A 110 -6.27 3.33 -7.35
CA LYS A 110 -6.32 3.46 -8.81
C LYS A 110 -5.09 4.17 -9.35
N LYS A 111 -4.67 5.29 -8.74
CA LYS A 111 -3.43 6.01 -9.12
C LYS A 111 -2.20 5.13 -9.00
N ILE A 112 -2.06 4.39 -7.89
CA ILE A 112 -0.98 3.40 -7.70
C ILE A 112 -0.96 2.40 -8.86
N LYS A 113 -2.12 1.85 -9.25
CA LYS A 113 -2.20 0.89 -10.37
C LYS A 113 -1.84 1.50 -11.73
N MET A 114 -2.17 2.77 -11.96
CA MET A 114 -1.89 3.47 -13.22
C MET A 114 -0.45 3.93 -13.33
N HIS A 115 0.19 4.32 -12.23
CA HIS A 115 1.54 4.93 -12.27
C HIS A 115 2.66 3.91 -12.50
N PHE A 116 2.42 2.63 -12.20
CA PHE A 116 3.41 1.57 -12.41
C PHE A 116 3.24 0.85 -13.78
N LEU A 117 2.81 1.59 -14.81
CA LEU A 117 2.74 1.12 -16.20
C LEU A 117 4.15 0.88 -16.78
#